data_AF-A0A7X3TEK0-F1
#
_entry.id   AF-A0A7X3TEK0-F1
#
_cell.length_a   1.000
_cell.length_b   1.000
_cell.length_c   1.000
_cell.angle_alpha   90.00
_cell.angle_beta   90.00
_cell.angle_gamma   90.00
#
_symmetry.space_group_name_H-M   'P 1'
#
loop_
_entity.id
_entity.type
_entity.pdbx_description
1 polymer ?
#
loop_
_entity_poly.entity_id
_entity_poly.type
_entity_poly.pdbx_seq_one_letter_code
_entity_poly.pdbx_strand_id
1 'polypeptide(L)'
;MKPRISEPAFNVALGYILGRKHPRWRDYIGIEQTGVLQEGAGLKPDIMIRQPGGLPVVVETEYSPAHTVEDDARARLGKMLEDGGRPIEQSIALRIPNSLSGENQQDLEQSIIAALLEFCVFSGDPKIRSLARARLD
;
A
#
# COMPACT_ATOMS: atom_id res chain seq x y z
N MET A 1 13.59 -15.63 23.19
CA MET A 1 12.48 -14.84 22.64
C MET A 1 12.37 -15.19 21.17
N LYS A 2 11.21 -15.65 20.67
CA LYS A 2 11.06 -15.95 19.23
C LYS A 2 11.10 -14.61 18.47
N PRO A 3 11.90 -14.47 17.40
CA PRO A 3 11.90 -13.24 16.62
C PRO A 3 10.51 -13.00 16.02
N ARG A 4 10.04 -11.76 16.12
CA ARG A 4 8.76 -11.34 15.54
C ARG A 4 8.98 -11.00 14.06
N ILE A 5 8.06 -11.41 13.20
CA ILE A 5 8.04 -10.95 11.80
C ILE A 5 7.80 -9.43 11.81
N SER A 6 8.72 -8.69 11.20
CA SER A 6 8.61 -7.24 11.07
C SER A 6 7.61 -6.86 9.96
N GLU A 7 7.07 -5.65 10.01
CA GLU A 7 6.25 -5.09 8.92
C GLU A 7 6.97 -5.12 7.57
N PRO A 8 8.23 -4.67 7.45
CA PRO A 8 8.94 -4.76 6.17
C PRO A 8 9.07 -6.20 5.65
N ALA A 9 9.27 -7.19 6.52
CA ALA A 9 9.32 -8.59 6.10
C ALA A 9 7.95 -9.09 5.60
N PHE A 10 6.86 -8.67 6.26
CA PHE A 10 5.50 -8.91 5.79
C PHE A 10 5.26 -8.23 4.42
N ASN A 11 5.67 -6.98 4.25
CA ASN A 11 5.50 -6.21 3.00
C ASN A 11 6.21 -6.86 1.83
N VAL A 12 7.43 -7.36 2.04
CA VAL A 12 8.17 -8.15 1.05
C VAL A 12 7.41 -9.41 0.67
N ALA A 13 6.97 -10.20 1.65
CA ALA A 13 6.24 -11.44 1.40
C ALA A 13 4.91 -11.18 0.68
N LEU A 14 4.15 -10.17 1.10
CA LEU A 14 2.89 -9.78 0.46
C LEU A 14 3.12 -9.33 -0.98
N GLY A 15 4.12 -8.48 -1.25
CA GLY A 15 4.46 -8.06 -2.60
C GLY A 15 4.80 -9.24 -3.53
N TYR A 16 5.54 -10.25 -3.05
CA TYR A 16 5.80 -11.47 -3.82
C TYR A 16 4.56 -12.34 -4.04
N ILE A 17 3.66 -12.44 -3.05
CA ILE A 17 2.35 -13.10 -3.22
C ILE A 17 1.54 -12.40 -4.32
N LEU A 18 1.45 -11.08 -4.27
CA LEU A 18 0.72 -10.28 -5.27
C LEU A 18 1.30 -10.50 -6.68
N GLY A 19 2.64 -10.44 -6.83
CA GLY A 19 3.30 -10.65 -8.11
C GLY A 19 3.19 -12.09 -8.66
N ARG A 20 3.00 -13.09 -7.81
CA ARG A 20 2.70 -14.47 -8.23
C ARG A 20 1.24 -14.66 -8.61
N LYS A 21 0.30 -14.13 -7.81
CA LYS A 21 -1.15 -14.22 -8.07
C LYS A 21 -1.58 -13.39 -9.28
N HIS A 22 -0.90 -12.28 -9.54
CA HIS A 22 -1.13 -11.39 -10.68
C HIS A 22 0.15 -11.20 -11.48
N PRO A 23 0.51 -12.14 -12.39
CA PRO A 23 1.77 -12.08 -13.14
C PRO A 23 1.98 -10.78 -13.93
N ARG A 24 0.89 -10.11 -14.34
CA ARG A 24 0.95 -8.81 -15.03
C ARG A 24 1.44 -7.65 -14.15
N TRP A 25 1.45 -7.83 -12.82
CA TRP A 25 1.92 -6.82 -11.88
C TRP A 25 3.36 -7.06 -11.44
N ARG A 26 3.92 -8.24 -11.69
CA ARG A 26 5.19 -8.69 -11.11
C ARG A 26 6.33 -7.69 -11.25
N ASP A 27 6.51 -7.13 -12.45
CA ASP A 27 7.59 -6.18 -12.74
C ASP A 27 7.23 -4.73 -12.42
N TYR A 28 6.03 -4.50 -11.88
CA TYR A 28 5.46 -3.19 -11.58
C TYR A 28 5.10 -3.02 -10.10
N ILE A 29 5.51 -3.96 -9.24
CA ILE A 29 5.38 -3.87 -7.78
C ILE A 29 6.67 -3.27 -7.21
N GLY A 30 6.57 -2.11 -6.60
CA GLY A 30 7.60 -1.55 -5.71
C GLY A 30 7.24 -1.87 -4.26
N ILE A 31 8.22 -2.27 -3.46
CA ILE A 31 8.04 -2.57 -2.04
C ILE A 31 9.00 -1.67 -1.29
N GLU A 32 8.49 -0.89 -0.33
CA GLU A 32 9.31 -0.03 0.54
C GLU A 32 10.22 0.91 -0.26
N GLN A 33 9.77 1.36 -1.44
CA GLN A 33 10.58 2.13 -2.38
C GLN A 33 10.43 3.63 -2.17
N THR A 34 11.54 4.33 -1.92
CA THR A 34 11.62 5.79 -1.87
C THR A 34 11.76 6.41 -3.27
N GLY A 35 11.45 7.71 -3.40
CA GLY A 35 11.62 8.43 -4.67
C GLY A 35 10.65 7.99 -5.77
N VAL A 36 9.54 7.34 -5.39
CA VAL A 36 8.47 6.95 -6.32
C VAL A 36 7.34 7.98 -6.40
N LEU A 37 7.35 8.98 -5.50
CA LEU A 37 6.38 10.08 -5.42
C LEU A 37 7.10 11.44 -5.52
N GLN A 38 6.49 12.39 -6.22
CA GLN A 38 7.02 13.74 -6.44
C GLN A 38 7.08 14.59 -5.17
N GLU A 39 6.18 14.33 -4.22
CA GLU A 39 6.04 15.13 -3.01
C GLU A 39 7.19 14.94 -2.02
N GLY A 40 8.10 13.99 -2.26
CA GLY A 40 9.38 13.96 -1.55
C GLY A 40 10.06 12.60 -1.55
N ALA A 41 11.39 12.62 -1.66
CA ALA A 41 12.22 11.41 -1.64
C ALA A 41 12.08 10.59 -0.35
N GLY A 42 11.68 11.20 0.76
CA GLY A 42 11.44 10.52 2.04
C GLY A 42 10.11 9.77 2.12
N LEU A 43 9.19 9.98 1.18
CA LEU A 43 7.93 9.25 1.15
C LEU A 43 8.18 7.83 0.61
N LYS A 44 7.86 6.85 1.44
CA LYS A 44 8.03 5.43 1.16
C LYS A 44 6.68 4.74 1.35
N PRO A 45 5.94 4.41 0.27
CA PRO A 45 4.80 3.51 0.35
C PRO A 45 5.27 2.10 0.71
N ASP A 46 4.50 1.37 1.51
CA ASP A 46 4.82 -0.02 1.84
C ASP A 46 4.82 -0.89 0.59
N ILE A 47 3.76 -0.83 -0.21
CA ILE A 47 3.67 -1.47 -1.53
C ILE A 47 3.01 -0.53 -2.53
N MET A 48 3.57 -0.42 -3.73
CA MET A 48 3.02 0.35 -4.83
C MET A 48 2.97 -0.48 -6.11
N ILE A 49 1.79 -0.55 -6.73
CA ILE A 49 1.51 -1.28 -7.97
C ILE A 49 1.32 -0.26 -9.09
N ARG A 50 2.17 -0.31 -10.13
CA ARG A 50 2.23 0.69 -11.23
C ARG A 50 2.05 0.06 -12.62
N GLN A 51 1.15 -0.92 -12.75
CA GLN A 51 0.93 -1.60 -14.03
C GLN A 51 0.65 -0.58 -15.17
N PRO A 52 1.28 -0.71 -16.35
CA PRO A 52 1.00 0.12 -17.51
C PRO A 52 -0.48 0.03 -17.92
N GLY A 53 -1.07 1.18 -18.23
CA GLY A 53 -2.48 1.31 -18.60
C GLY A 53 -3.48 1.14 -17.45
N GLY A 54 -3.01 0.87 -16.22
CA GLY A 54 -3.83 0.85 -15.02
C GLY A 54 -3.62 2.08 -14.14
N LEU A 55 -4.53 2.28 -13.19
CA LEU A 55 -4.36 3.27 -12.11
C LEU A 55 -3.31 2.77 -11.10
N PRO A 56 -2.38 3.64 -10.65
CA PRO A 56 -1.47 3.28 -9.57
C PRO A 56 -2.24 2.99 -8.28
N VAL A 57 -1.89 1.90 -7.60
CA VAL A 57 -2.48 1.51 -6.31
C VAL A 57 -1.38 1.46 -5.26
N VAL A 58 -1.64 2.08 -4.11
CA VAL A 58 -0.79 1.95 -2.92
C VAL A 58 -1.45 1.03 -1.90
N VAL A 59 -0.68 0.18 -1.26
CA VAL A 59 -1.09 -0.56 -0.06
C VAL A 59 -0.20 -0.07 1.08
N GLU A 60 -0.82 0.39 2.16
CA GLU A 60 -0.17 0.64 3.46
C GLU A 60 -0.58 -0.46 4.42
N THR A 61 0.33 -0.84 5.31
CA THR A 61 0.16 -1.96 6.22
C THR A 61 0.49 -1.57 7.64
N GLU A 62 -0.22 -2.16 8.61
CA GLU A 62 0.13 -2.02 10.03
C GLU A 62 -0.36 -3.24 10.81
N TYR A 63 0.44 -3.73 11.75
CA TYR A 63 -0.01 -4.76 12.69
C TYR A 63 -1.15 -4.27 13.59
N SER A 64 -2.11 -5.16 13.81
CA SER A 64 -3.18 -4.90 14.78
C SER A 64 -2.61 -4.72 16.21
N PRO A 65 -3.21 -3.91 17.09
CA PRO A 65 -4.18 -2.87 16.76
C PRO A 65 -3.50 -1.80 15.89
N ALA A 66 -4.05 -1.59 14.70
CA ALA A 66 -3.53 -0.63 13.74
C ALA A 66 -4.13 0.75 14.05
N HIS A 67 -3.30 1.75 14.26
CA HIS A 67 -3.71 3.08 14.67
C HIS A 67 -3.59 4.13 13.57
N THR A 68 -2.69 3.94 12.60
CA THR A 68 -2.37 4.97 11.60
C THR A 68 -2.59 4.52 10.16
N VAL A 69 -2.67 3.22 9.88
CA VAL A 69 -2.71 2.66 8.52
C VAL A 69 -3.77 3.27 7.59
N GLU A 70 -4.93 3.63 8.14
CA GLU A 70 -5.98 4.28 7.35
C GLU A 70 -5.63 5.73 6.99
N ASP A 71 -5.04 6.47 7.91
CA ASP A 71 -4.61 7.84 7.68
C ASP A 71 -3.39 7.88 6.75
N ASP A 72 -2.47 6.93 6.91
CA ASP A 72 -1.35 6.74 6.00
C ASP A 72 -1.85 6.46 4.57
N ALA A 73 -2.80 5.53 4.40
CA ALA A 73 -3.38 5.22 3.10
C ALA A 73 -4.14 6.43 2.50
N ARG A 74 -4.94 7.15 3.30
CA ARG A 74 -5.64 8.37 2.85
C ARG A 74 -4.64 9.44 2.40
N ALA A 75 -3.54 9.61 3.12
CA ALA A 75 -2.49 10.58 2.80
C ALA A 75 -1.74 10.25 1.49
N ARG A 76 -1.99 9.08 0.87
CA ARG A 76 -1.45 8.75 -0.46
C ARG A 76 -2.30 9.26 -1.60
N LEU A 77 -3.61 9.42 -1.40
CA LEU A 77 -4.48 9.90 -2.47
C LEU A 77 -4.03 11.28 -2.97
N GLY A 78 -4.09 11.46 -4.29
CA GLY A 78 -3.72 12.71 -4.97
C GLY A 78 -2.22 13.01 -5.04
N LYS A 79 -1.37 12.21 -4.39
CA LYS A 79 0.09 12.27 -4.59
C LYS A 79 0.46 11.80 -5.99
N MET A 80 1.48 12.39 -6.59
CA MET A 80 1.88 12.16 -7.97
C MET A 80 3.04 11.17 -8.05
N LEU A 81 2.96 10.22 -8.97
CA LEU A 81 4.10 9.38 -9.32
C LEU A 81 5.25 10.25 -9.84
N GLU A 82 6.46 9.95 -9.36
CA GLU A 82 7.69 10.57 -9.89
C GLU A 82 7.80 10.35 -11.41
N ASP A 83 7.52 9.12 -11.84
CA ASP A 83 7.52 8.74 -13.25
C ASP A 83 6.14 9.04 -13.91
N GLY A 84 6.12 10.07 -14.74
CA GLY A 84 4.98 10.43 -15.58
C GLY A 84 3.87 11.22 -14.89
N GLY A 85 4.00 11.58 -13.61
CA GLY A 85 3.10 12.52 -12.93
C GLY A 85 1.66 12.05 -12.78
N ARG A 86 1.41 10.73 -12.81
CA ARG A 86 0.06 10.17 -12.63
C ARG A 86 -0.34 10.24 -11.16
N PRO A 87 -1.57 10.67 -10.82
CA PRO A 87 -2.02 10.68 -9.45
C PRO A 87 -2.28 9.27 -8.91
N ILE A 88 -2.08 9.09 -7.61
CA ILE A 88 -2.63 7.95 -6.87
C ILE A 88 -4.11 8.23 -6.61
N GLU A 89 -4.97 7.47 -7.27
CA GLU A 89 -6.43 7.59 -7.12
C GLU A 89 -7.04 6.48 -6.28
N GLN A 90 -6.22 5.46 -5.94
CA GLN A 90 -6.61 4.34 -5.12
C GLN A 90 -5.51 3.98 -4.12
N SER A 91 -5.90 3.81 -2.86
CA SER A 91 -5.04 3.26 -1.81
C SER A 91 -5.80 2.28 -0.94
N ILE A 92 -5.06 1.34 -0.35
CA ILE A 92 -5.59 0.28 0.50
C ILE A 92 -4.87 0.38 1.84
N ALA A 93 -5.65 0.44 2.92
CA ALA A 93 -5.14 0.24 4.27
C ALA A 93 -5.36 -1.23 4.65
N LEU A 94 -4.29 -1.95 4.98
CA LEU A 94 -4.32 -3.37 5.30
C LEU A 94 -3.89 -3.59 6.75
N ARG A 95 -4.77 -4.16 7.57
CA ARG A 95 -4.41 -4.52 8.95
C ARG A 95 -3.81 -5.91 8.98
N ILE A 96 -2.58 -6.02 9.44
CA ILE A 96 -1.89 -7.29 9.60
C ILE A 96 -2.38 -7.93 10.92
N PRO A 97 -2.98 -9.13 10.89
CA PRO A 97 -3.39 -9.79 12.12
C PRO A 97 -2.17 -10.13 12.99
N ASN A 98 -2.26 -9.87 14.29
CA ASN A 98 -1.16 -10.08 15.24
C ASN A 98 -0.65 -11.52 15.30
N SER A 99 -1.49 -12.50 14.93
CA SER A 99 -1.08 -13.90 14.82
C SER A 99 0.09 -14.11 13.87
N LEU A 100 0.15 -13.34 12.77
CA LEU A 100 1.23 -13.45 11.79
C LEU A 100 2.59 -12.96 12.31
N SER A 101 2.58 -12.17 13.39
CA SER A 101 3.81 -11.64 13.97
C SER A 101 4.69 -12.74 14.60
N GLY A 102 4.09 -13.86 15.02
CA GLY A 102 4.79 -14.99 15.64
C GLY A 102 5.12 -16.14 14.70
N GLU A 103 4.80 -16.01 13.41
CA GLU A 103 5.02 -17.06 12.40
C GLU A 103 6.51 -17.28 12.11
N ASN A 104 6.83 -18.45 11.57
CA ASN A 104 8.18 -18.71 11.06
C ASN A 104 8.34 -18.03 9.70
N GLN A 105 9.49 -17.42 9.44
CA GLN A 105 9.75 -16.70 8.18
C GLN A 105 9.61 -17.63 6.95
N GLN A 106 9.94 -18.92 7.11
CA GLN A 106 9.81 -19.92 6.04
C GLN A 106 8.35 -20.20 5.65
N ASP A 107 7.43 -20.06 6.60
CA ASP A 107 6.02 -20.37 6.42
C ASP A 107 5.18 -19.10 6.17
N LEU A 108 5.79 -17.92 6.32
CA LEU A 108 5.11 -16.62 6.33
C LEU A 108 4.20 -16.41 5.12
N GLU A 109 4.67 -16.73 3.90
CA GLU A 109 3.84 -16.54 2.71
C GLU A 109 2.55 -17.38 2.75
N GLN A 110 2.66 -18.61 3.26
CA GLN A 110 1.54 -19.54 3.35
C GLN A 110 0.58 -19.12 4.45
N SER A 111 1.13 -18.65 5.58
CA SER A 111 0.35 -18.06 6.66
C SER A 111 -0.39 -16.79 6.20
N ILE A 112 0.22 -15.93 5.37
CA ILE A 112 -0.45 -14.77 4.76
C ILE A 112 -1.58 -15.22 3.83
N ILE A 113 -1.34 -16.21 2.96
CA ILE A 113 -2.36 -16.71 2.01
C ILE A 113 -3.56 -17.33 2.75
N ALA A 114 -3.33 -17.98 3.89
CA ALA A 114 -4.36 -18.59 4.70
C ALA A 114 -5.06 -17.62 5.67
N ALA A 115 -4.51 -16.44 5.89
CA ALA A 115 -5.04 -15.47 6.85
C ALA A 115 -6.29 -14.77 6.34
N LEU A 116 -7.18 -14.43 7.28
CA LEU A 116 -8.22 -13.43 7.05
C LEU A 116 -7.59 -12.05 7.25
N LEU A 117 -7.55 -11.26 6.17
CA LEU A 117 -7.01 -9.91 6.19
C LEU A 117 -8.15 -8.89 6.20
N GLU A 118 -8.08 -7.93 7.11
CA GLU A 118 -8.98 -6.79 7.16
C GLU A 118 -8.38 -5.64 6.35
N PHE A 119 -9.16 -5.04 5.47
CA PHE A 119 -8.69 -3.91 4.68
C PHE A 119 -9.80 -2.88 4.44
N CYS A 120 -9.38 -1.64 4.18
CA CYS A 120 -10.23 -0.57 3.68
C CYS A 120 -9.67 -0.07 2.35
N VAL A 121 -10.54 0.22 1.39
CA VAL A 121 -10.16 0.81 0.11
C VAL A 121 -10.58 2.27 0.12
N PHE A 122 -9.63 3.16 -0.13
CA PHE A 122 -9.88 4.57 -0.39
C PHE A 122 -9.75 4.83 -1.88
N SER A 123 -10.71 5.56 -2.44
CA SER A 123 -10.73 5.93 -3.85
C SER A 123 -11.18 7.36 -4.02
N GLY A 124 -10.62 8.05 -5.01
CA GLY A 124 -11.00 9.39 -5.40
C GLY A 124 -9.85 10.39 -5.38
N ASP A 125 -10.13 11.57 -5.91
CA ASP A 125 -9.18 12.66 -5.99
C ASP A 125 -9.41 13.67 -4.86
N PRO A 126 -8.46 13.85 -3.92
CA PRO A 126 -8.58 14.86 -2.89
C PRO A 126 -8.56 16.30 -3.46
N LYS A 127 -8.11 16.51 -4.71
CA LYS A 127 -8.17 17.80 -5.40
C LYS A 127 -9.58 18.16 -5.90
N ILE A 128 -10.52 17.21 -6.03
CA ILE A 128 -11.89 17.52 -6.46
C ILE A 128 -12.67 18.36 -5.43
N ARG A 129 -12.21 18.46 -4.17
CA ARG A 129 -12.85 19.32 -3.16
C ARG A 129 -12.53 20.82 -3.28
N SER A 130 -11.51 21.24 -4.05
CA SER A 130 -11.18 22.67 -4.17
C SER A 130 -11.97 23.42 -5.25
N LEU A 131 -12.64 22.71 -6.17
CA LEU A 131 -13.45 23.32 -7.23
C LEU A 131 -14.93 23.49 -6.86
N ALA A 132 -15.41 22.87 -5.78
CA ALA A 132 -16.81 22.99 -5.34
C ALA A 132 -17.12 24.29 -4.57
N ARG A 133 -16.18 25.24 -4.45
CA ARG A 133 -16.37 26.52 -3.75
C ARG A 133 -16.20 27.76 -4.63
N ALA A 134 -16.09 27.58 -5.95
CA ALA A 134 -16.09 28.68 -6.89
C ALA A 134 -17.45 28.74 -7.61
N ARG A 135 -18.22 29.79 -7.30
CA ARG A 135 -19.51 30.20 -7.88
C ARG A 135 -20.75 29.48 -7.35
N LEU A 136 -21.34 30.04 -6.31
CA LEU A 136 -22.58 30.81 -6.48
C LEU A 136 -22.43 32.11 -5.66
N ASP A 137 -22.81 33.21 -6.32
CA ASP A 137 -22.89 34.62 -5.90
C ASP A 137 -21.59 35.44 -5.89
#